data_AF-A0A662TGW9-F1
#
_entry.id   AF-A0A662TGW9-F1
#
_cell.length_a   1.000
_cell.length_b   1.000
_cell.length_c   1.000
_cell.angle_alpha   90.00
_cell.angle_beta   90.00
_cell.angle_gamma   90.00
#
_symmetry.space_group_name_H-M   'P 1'
#
loop_
_entity.id
_entity.type
_entity.pdbx_description
1 polymer ?
#
loop_
_entity_poly.entity_id
_entity_poly.type
_entity_poly.pdbx_seq_one_letter_code
_entity_poly.pdbx_strand_id
1 'polypeptide(L)'
;MSWKVAGFILVFFIVVLPILSLLLGVESVHSMNVKEVRLELEHSRHPPSDNICSGRCVIIVATVLRTIGNFSYVEKNSSIVMKVTIRIHVEQKGASSFKKTIVKTHYLPMINIDGAHFGIIPGLPAVTIKRIAGEITIWSEVSYSFEVRVDENEKVFDGGCYRVVECRENDTEPPLTYAIIPEGTGILGITTVGWAWPGYRELNVTVLAIDNVEVKDVSLKYSVNGGDFKDVELTDAISFENYRKVLGDLSAAIDSIRRVLGLDIEELPPPNLGIIVKTGYIPGRPPGCYIRFYSEAIDHRGNRFRSPVGLYFTEYSYSNRLVAILDPHILWRILIESGNEFRSLMKYLPDLPENCRNATLWSLNKLLNVTMQLRKIGIENFHHWERVSSKYNIYIAYNPYEILLFFTCNYCKAPDVIWLSNLYTGTSFVDYDLQDLTFTNRNRTRTVLE
;
A
#
# COMPACT_ATOMS: atom_id res chain seq x y z
N MET A 1 4.80 16.73 -6.99
CA MET A 1 4.35 16.03 -5.77
C MET A 1 5.52 15.57 -4.92
N SER A 2 5.47 15.83 -3.61
CA SER A 2 6.34 15.16 -2.63
C SER A 2 5.97 13.67 -2.54
N TRP A 3 6.94 12.78 -2.26
CA TRP A 3 6.73 11.35 -1.94
C TRP A 3 5.62 11.16 -0.89
N LYS A 4 5.45 12.13 0.00
CA LYS A 4 4.36 12.22 0.97
C LYS A 4 3.00 12.13 0.31
N VAL A 5 2.79 12.82 -0.80
CA VAL A 5 1.51 12.81 -1.51
C VAL A 5 1.28 11.45 -2.18
N ALA A 6 2.32 10.81 -2.71
CA ALA A 6 2.19 9.49 -3.34
C ALA A 6 2.00 8.35 -2.32
N GLY A 7 2.82 8.33 -1.25
CA GLY A 7 2.67 7.39 -0.14
C GLY A 7 1.39 7.61 0.66
N PHE A 8 0.85 8.84 0.66
CA PHE A 8 -0.44 9.14 1.27
C PHE A 8 -1.62 8.87 0.34
N ILE A 9 -1.50 9.08 -0.98
CA ILE A 9 -2.50 8.61 -1.96
C ILE A 9 -2.61 7.08 -1.88
N LEU A 10 -1.50 6.37 -1.70
CA LEU A 10 -1.48 4.93 -1.41
C LEU A 10 -2.27 4.59 -0.13
N VAL A 11 -2.03 5.32 0.97
CA VAL A 11 -2.81 5.18 2.20
C VAL A 11 -4.27 5.53 1.97
N PHE A 12 -4.57 6.56 1.20
CA PHE A 12 -5.93 7.01 0.97
C PHE A 12 -6.70 5.98 0.17
N PHE A 13 -6.22 5.57 -1.01
CA PHE A 13 -6.94 4.64 -1.87
C PHE A 13 -6.91 3.19 -1.40
N ILE A 14 -5.85 2.75 -0.71
CA ILE A 14 -5.69 1.33 -0.35
C ILE A 14 -5.99 1.07 1.13
N VAL A 15 -5.98 2.09 2.00
CA VAL A 15 -6.24 1.93 3.44
C VAL A 15 -7.48 2.72 3.89
N VAL A 16 -7.50 4.04 3.71
CA VAL A 16 -8.51 4.92 4.31
C VAL A 16 -9.84 4.90 3.55
N LEU A 17 -9.82 4.91 2.23
CA LEU A 17 -11.01 4.91 1.37
C LEU A 17 -11.73 3.57 1.43
N PRO A 18 -11.04 2.40 1.43
CA PRO A 18 -11.64 1.15 1.83
C PRO A 18 -12.21 1.30 3.24
N ILE A 19 -11.41 1.56 4.28
CA ILE A 19 -11.93 1.62 5.66
C ILE A 19 -13.13 2.57 5.85
N LEU A 20 -13.22 3.67 5.10
CA LEU A 20 -14.41 4.53 5.13
C LEU A 20 -15.60 3.99 4.35
N SER A 21 -15.42 3.45 3.15
CA SER A 21 -16.51 2.77 2.46
C SER A 21 -17.03 1.60 3.32
N LEU A 22 -16.12 0.91 4.00
CA LEU A 22 -16.37 -0.17 4.97
C LEU A 22 -17.14 0.33 6.22
N LEU A 23 -16.79 1.50 6.78
CA LEU A 23 -17.42 2.05 8.01
C LEU A 23 -18.72 2.83 7.77
N LEU A 24 -18.92 3.39 6.58
CA LEU A 24 -20.05 4.29 6.30
C LEU A 24 -21.21 3.61 5.57
N GLY A 25 -21.03 2.38 5.09
CA GLY A 25 -22.04 1.70 4.27
C GLY A 25 -22.42 2.51 3.02
N VAL A 26 -21.53 3.40 2.56
CA VAL A 26 -21.77 4.22 1.37
C VAL A 26 -21.51 3.31 0.17
N GLU A 27 -22.61 2.78 -0.38
CA GLU A 27 -22.63 2.34 -1.78
C GLU A 27 -22.02 3.47 -2.60
N SER A 28 -20.96 3.13 -3.33
CA SER A 28 -20.20 3.98 -4.25
C SER A 28 -21.02 5.18 -4.74
N VAL A 29 -20.54 6.38 -4.41
CA VAL A 29 -20.75 7.52 -5.31
C VAL A 29 -20.31 7.03 -6.68
N HIS A 30 -21.21 7.12 -7.67
CA HIS A 30 -21.03 7.27 -9.12
C HIS A 30 -22.22 6.61 -9.85
N SER A 31 -23.37 7.29 -9.81
CA SER A 31 -24.45 7.07 -10.77
C SER A 31 -24.12 7.83 -12.06
N MET A 32 -23.85 7.14 -13.18
CA MET A 32 -24.05 7.69 -14.53
C MET A 32 -24.21 6.57 -15.57
N ASN A 33 -25.26 6.70 -16.40
CA ASN A 33 -25.65 5.78 -17.46
C ASN A 33 -24.55 5.62 -18.53
N VAL A 34 -24.36 4.38 -18.97
CA VAL A 34 -23.32 3.93 -19.91
C VAL A 34 -23.65 4.28 -21.37
N LYS A 35 -22.67 4.90 -22.05
CA LYS A 35 -22.30 4.62 -23.44
C LYS A 35 -20.95 5.28 -23.79
N GLU A 36 -19.85 4.76 -23.23
CA GLU A 36 -18.49 4.93 -23.76
C GLU A 36 -17.51 4.11 -22.90
N VAL A 37 -16.61 3.36 -23.53
CA VAL A 37 -15.38 2.90 -22.86
C VAL A 37 -14.51 4.15 -22.69
N ARG A 38 -14.43 4.69 -21.48
CA ARG A 38 -13.45 5.73 -21.13
C ARG A 38 -12.47 5.15 -20.14
N LEU A 39 -11.23 5.00 -20.59
CA LEU A 39 -10.07 4.84 -19.71
C LEU A 39 -9.85 6.18 -19.00
N GLU A 40 -10.51 6.37 -17.86
CA GLU A 40 -10.20 7.46 -16.95
C GLU A 40 -9.00 7.04 -16.11
N LEU A 41 -7.81 7.38 -16.59
CA LEU A 41 -6.65 7.50 -15.72
C LEU A 41 -6.93 8.71 -14.81
N GLU A 42 -7.32 8.47 -13.56
CA GLU A 42 -7.28 9.52 -12.52
C GLU A 42 -5.82 9.85 -12.22
N HIS A 43 -5.19 10.55 -13.16
CA HIS A 43 -3.93 11.21 -12.95
C HIS A 43 -4.27 12.60 -12.40
N SER A 44 -3.71 12.98 -11.25
CA SER A 44 -3.66 14.40 -10.93
C SER A 44 -2.87 15.07 -12.06
N ARG A 45 -3.56 15.68 -13.03
CA ARG A 45 -2.93 16.42 -14.13
C ARG A 45 -2.00 17.43 -13.50
N HIS A 46 -0.70 17.15 -13.51
CA HIS A 46 0.30 18.14 -13.17
C HIS A 46 0.25 19.17 -14.28
N PRO A 47 -0.11 20.45 -14.00
CA PRO A 47 0.19 21.49 -14.95
C PRO A 47 1.70 21.44 -15.24
N PRO A 48 2.15 21.84 -16.44
CA PRO A 48 3.54 21.76 -16.90
C PRO A 48 4.56 22.63 -16.10
N SER A 49 4.27 22.98 -14.85
CA SER A 49 5.03 23.89 -14.00
C SER A 49 5.34 23.38 -12.59
N ASP A 50 5.05 22.12 -12.26
CA ASP A 50 5.31 21.61 -10.92
C ASP A 50 6.81 21.41 -10.67
N ASN A 51 7.31 22.07 -9.62
CA ASN A 51 8.68 21.95 -9.14
C ASN A 51 8.77 20.83 -8.09
N ILE A 52 9.75 19.93 -8.23
CA ILE A 52 10.07 18.85 -7.29
C ILE A 52 11.43 19.13 -6.66
N CYS A 53 11.54 18.94 -5.35
CA CYS A 53 12.83 19.11 -4.66
C CYS A 53 13.88 18.10 -5.12
N SER A 54 15.13 18.56 -5.21
CA SER A 54 16.29 17.73 -5.52
C SER A 54 16.45 16.56 -4.53
N GLY A 55 16.97 15.45 -5.03
CA GLY A 55 17.18 14.23 -4.24
C GLY A 55 15.92 13.45 -3.91
N ARG A 56 14.72 13.99 -4.16
CA ARG A 56 13.47 13.27 -3.90
C ARG A 56 13.07 12.35 -5.04
N CYS A 57 12.77 11.10 -4.70
CA CYS A 57 12.10 10.19 -5.63
C CYS A 57 10.66 10.65 -5.91
N VAL A 58 10.21 10.44 -7.14
CA VAL A 58 8.81 10.65 -7.55
C VAL A 58 8.16 9.30 -7.79
N ILE A 59 7.08 9.03 -7.06
CA ILE A 59 6.26 7.85 -7.25
C ILE A 59 5.01 8.27 -8.01
N ILE A 60 4.73 7.50 -9.06
CA ILE A 60 3.59 7.65 -9.93
C ILE A 60 2.73 6.41 -9.74
N VAL A 61 1.46 6.64 -9.42
CA VAL A 61 0.46 5.59 -9.26
C VAL A 61 -0.47 5.65 -10.45
N ALA A 62 -0.74 4.50 -11.08
CA ALA A 62 -1.75 4.36 -12.11
C ALA A 62 -2.66 3.17 -11.78
N THR A 63 -3.94 3.30 -12.04
CA THR A 63 -4.93 2.23 -11.82
C THR A 63 -5.68 2.01 -13.12
N VAL A 64 -5.83 0.75 -13.54
CA VAL A 64 -6.66 0.39 -14.70
C VAL A 64 -8.04 0.03 -14.19
N LEU A 65 -9.04 0.83 -14.52
CA LEU A 65 -10.44 0.58 -14.19
C LEU A 65 -11.16 0.03 -15.42
N ARG A 66 -11.86 -1.10 -15.25
CA ARG A 66 -12.78 -1.64 -16.24
C ARG A 66 -14.21 -1.55 -15.72
N THR A 67 -15.12 -1.07 -16.56
CA THR A 67 -16.53 -0.92 -16.18
C THR A 67 -17.40 -1.94 -16.91
N ILE A 68 -18.21 -2.69 -16.17
CA ILE A 68 -19.26 -3.58 -16.69
C ILE A 68 -20.60 -3.14 -16.10
N GLY A 69 -21.48 -2.59 -16.93
CA GLY A 69 -22.74 -1.99 -16.46
C GLY A 69 -22.46 -0.78 -15.56
N ASN A 70 -23.00 -0.78 -14.34
CA ASN A 70 -22.75 0.27 -13.33
C ASN A 70 -21.57 -0.05 -12.39
N PHE A 71 -20.84 -1.14 -12.63
CA PHE A 71 -19.77 -1.58 -11.76
C PHE A 71 -18.41 -1.31 -12.41
N SER A 72 -17.57 -0.53 -11.73
CA SER A 72 -16.15 -0.38 -12.08
C SER A 72 -15.31 -1.27 -11.17
N TYR A 73 -14.36 -2.01 -11.74
CA TYR A 73 -13.42 -2.85 -11.00
C TYR A 73 -11.98 -2.60 -11.46
N VAL A 74 -11.03 -2.80 -10.55
CA VAL A 74 -9.60 -2.65 -10.82
C VAL A 74 -9.07 -3.89 -11.55
N GLU A 75 -8.45 -3.69 -12.71
CA GLU A 75 -7.96 -4.77 -13.55
C GLU A 75 -6.58 -5.26 -13.09
N LYS A 76 -6.57 -6.41 -12.41
CA LYS A 76 -5.37 -6.99 -11.79
C LYS A 76 -4.31 -7.50 -12.77
N ASN A 77 -4.72 -7.92 -13.98
CA ASN A 77 -3.82 -8.56 -14.96
C ASN A 77 -3.30 -7.60 -16.03
N SER A 78 -3.50 -6.29 -15.86
CA SER A 78 -2.95 -5.29 -16.77
C SER A 78 -1.44 -5.09 -16.53
N SER A 79 -0.70 -4.80 -17.60
CA SER A 79 0.70 -4.39 -17.51
C SER A 79 0.85 -2.96 -17.99
N ILE A 80 1.55 -2.14 -17.21
CA ILE A 80 1.83 -0.74 -17.54
C ILE A 80 3.34 -0.55 -17.61
N VAL A 81 3.80 0.00 -18.73
CA VAL A 81 5.19 0.43 -18.91
C VAL A 81 5.22 1.95 -18.90
N MET A 82 6.02 2.52 -18.01
CA MET A 82 6.28 3.94 -17.95
C MET A 82 7.52 4.28 -18.77
N LYS A 83 7.36 5.07 -19.82
CA LYS A 83 8.48 5.68 -20.55
C LYS A 83 8.85 6.99 -19.86
N VAL A 84 10.09 7.11 -19.38
CA VAL A 84 10.59 8.30 -18.69
C VAL A 84 11.76 8.88 -19.46
N THR A 85 11.72 10.18 -19.73
CA THR A 85 12.82 10.96 -20.32
C THR A 85 13.32 11.97 -19.30
N ILE A 86 14.58 11.86 -18.93
CA ILE A 86 15.27 12.71 -17.96
C ILE A 86 16.27 13.58 -18.72
N ARG A 87 16.19 14.89 -18.51
CA ARG A 87 17.15 15.87 -19.03
C ARG A 87 17.88 16.51 -17.87
N ILE A 88 19.19 16.33 -17.78
CA ILE A 88 20.04 16.99 -16.79
C ILE A 88 20.77 18.12 -17.50
N HIS A 89 20.53 19.34 -17.05
CA HIS A 89 21.15 20.55 -17.55
C HIS A 89 22.26 20.99 -16.60
N VAL A 90 23.39 21.36 -17.19
CA VAL A 90 24.55 21.86 -16.49
C VAL A 90 24.95 23.17 -17.14
N GLU A 91 25.01 24.24 -16.36
CA GLU A 91 25.44 25.55 -16.80
C GLU A 91 26.49 26.10 -15.83
N GLN A 92 27.63 26.56 -16.35
CA GLN A 92 28.65 27.28 -15.61
C GLN A 92 28.78 28.68 -16.20
N LYS A 93 28.63 29.70 -15.35
CA LYS A 93 28.80 31.11 -15.69
C LYS A 93 30.02 31.65 -14.96
N GLY A 94 30.92 32.36 -15.66
CA GLY A 94 32.14 32.91 -15.05
C GLY A 94 33.28 33.03 -16.06
N ALA A 95 34.52 32.79 -15.60
CA ALA A 95 35.74 32.88 -16.43
C ALA A 95 35.74 31.92 -17.64
N SER A 96 35.00 30.81 -17.54
CA SER A 96 34.72 29.89 -18.65
C SER A 96 33.22 29.59 -18.69
N SER A 97 32.61 29.72 -19.86
CA SER A 97 31.21 29.31 -20.06
C SER A 97 31.15 27.84 -20.47
N PHE A 98 30.40 27.05 -19.70
CA PHE A 98 30.15 25.65 -20.02
C PHE A 98 28.65 25.41 -19.98
N LYS A 99 28.11 24.80 -21.04
CA LYS A 99 26.71 24.38 -21.07
C LYS A 99 26.61 22.99 -21.66
N LYS A 100 25.98 22.07 -20.94
CA LYS A 100 25.77 20.70 -21.38
C LYS A 100 24.39 20.24 -20.95
N THR A 101 23.70 19.54 -21.85
CA THR A 101 22.46 18.84 -21.55
C THR A 101 22.69 17.35 -21.78
N ILE A 102 22.39 16.53 -20.78
CA ILE A 102 22.41 15.07 -20.88
C ILE A 102 20.97 14.62 -20.95
N VAL A 103 20.62 13.81 -21.96
CA VAL A 103 19.27 13.26 -22.12
C VAL A 103 19.33 11.74 -22.01
N LYS A 104 18.49 11.17 -21.16
CA LYS A 104 18.35 9.73 -20.96
C LYS A 104 16.88 9.34 -21.03
N THR A 105 16.56 8.28 -21.77
CA THR A 105 15.20 7.75 -21.88
C THR A 105 15.20 6.30 -21.43
N HIS A 106 14.26 5.95 -20.55
CA HIS A 106 14.13 4.63 -19.97
C HIS A 106 12.68 4.13 -20.08
N TYR A 107 12.54 2.81 -20.12
CA TYR A 107 11.26 2.12 -20.09
C TYR A 107 11.21 1.30 -18.80
N LEU A 108 10.33 1.69 -17.90
CA LEU A 108 10.22 1.16 -16.55
C LEU A 108 8.91 0.38 -16.44
N PRO A 109 8.94 -0.94 -16.24
CA PRO A 109 7.72 -1.66 -15.91
C PRO A 109 7.22 -1.15 -14.56
N MET A 110 5.95 -0.78 -14.50
CA MET A 110 5.33 -0.39 -13.24
C MET A 110 5.08 -1.64 -12.40
N ILE A 111 5.37 -1.53 -11.11
CA ILE A 111 5.19 -2.57 -10.12
C ILE A 111 3.70 -2.68 -9.82
N ASN A 112 3.06 -3.82 -10.13
CA ASN A 112 1.67 -4.05 -9.77
C ASN A 112 1.59 -4.56 -8.32
N ILE A 113 0.91 -3.81 -7.47
CA ILE A 113 0.57 -4.20 -6.11
C ILE A 113 -0.94 -4.04 -5.99
N ASP A 114 -1.63 -5.17 -5.95
CA ASP A 114 -3.08 -5.25 -5.77
C ASP A 114 -3.90 -4.45 -6.79
N GLY A 115 -3.50 -4.50 -8.06
CA GLY A 115 -4.18 -3.82 -9.17
C GLY A 115 -3.85 -2.33 -9.29
N ALA A 116 -3.10 -1.76 -8.35
CA ALA A 116 -2.47 -0.45 -8.50
C ALA A 116 -1.03 -0.64 -9.03
N HIS A 117 -0.66 0.15 -10.03
CA HIS A 117 0.65 0.12 -10.67
C HIS A 117 1.51 1.29 -10.18
N PHE A 118 2.73 0.98 -9.75
CA PHE A 118 3.68 1.92 -9.18
C PHE A 118 4.89 2.08 -10.09
N GLY A 119 5.08 3.30 -10.62
CA GLY A 119 6.27 3.72 -11.34
C GLY A 119 7.12 4.61 -10.44
N ILE A 120 8.41 4.33 -10.35
CA ILE A 120 9.34 5.16 -9.55
C ILE A 120 10.34 5.86 -10.47
N ILE A 121 10.47 7.17 -10.28
CA ILE A 121 11.53 7.97 -10.90
C ILE A 121 12.51 8.32 -9.77
N PRO A 122 13.79 7.88 -9.87
CA PRO A 122 14.80 8.16 -8.85
C PRO A 122 14.96 9.64 -8.51
N GLY A 123 15.52 9.91 -7.34
CA GLY A 123 15.92 11.26 -6.93
C GLY A 123 16.91 11.85 -7.93
N LEU A 124 16.61 13.06 -8.41
CA LEU A 124 17.42 13.76 -9.41
C LEU A 124 18.11 14.99 -8.80
N PRO A 125 19.28 15.38 -9.31
CA PRO A 125 20.00 16.52 -8.78
C PRO A 125 19.38 17.84 -9.26
N ALA A 126 19.38 18.81 -8.35
CA ALA A 126 19.36 20.23 -8.67
C ALA A 126 20.14 20.98 -7.58
N VAL A 127 21.14 21.75 -7.99
CA VAL A 127 22.07 22.44 -7.10
C VAL A 127 22.66 23.68 -7.77
N THR A 128 22.86 24.73 -6.97
CA THR A 128 23.55 25.95 -7.37
C THR A 128 24.79 26.15 -6.50
N ILE A 129 25.97 26.02 -7.10
CA ILE A 129 27.25 26.09 -6.40
C ILE A 129 27.94 27.39 -6.79
N LYS A 130 28.16 28.26 -5.81
CA LYS A 130 28.91 29.52 -5.99
C LYS A 130 30.38 29.29 -5.66
N ARG A 131 31.26 29.48 -6.65
CA ARG A 131 32.72 29.42 -6.49
C ARG A 131 33.33 30.79 -6.83
N ILE A 132 34.59 30.99 -6.44
CA ILE A 132 35.33 32.25 -6.72
C ILE A 132 35.39 32.53 -8.23
N ALA A 133 35.51 31.49 -9.06
CA ALA A 133 35.65 31.60 -10.52
C ALA A 133 34.32 31.70 -11.29
N GLY A 134 33.18 31.59 -10.61
CA GLY A 134 31.87 31.56 -11.24
C GLY A 134 30.80 30.77 -10.48
N GLU A 135 29.62 30.67 -11.09
CA GLU A 135 28.47 29.92 -10.58
C GLU A 135 28.22 28.69 -11.45
N ILE A 136 28.01 27.55 -10.82
CA ILE A 136 27.60 26.30 -11.47
C ILE A 136 26.15 26.03 -11.07
N THR A 137 25.27 25.89 -12.05
CA THR A 137 23.87 25.53 -11.87
C THR A 137 23.60 24.19 -12.54
N ILE A 138 23.07 23.24 -11.78
CA ILE A 138 22.62 21.94 -12.27
C ILE A 138 21.13 21.82 -11.96
N TRP A 139 20.33 21.43 -12.94
CA TRP A 139 18.89 21.17 -12.75
C TRP A 139 18.42 20.07 -13.68
N SER A 140 17.32 19.44 -13.32
CA SER A 140 16.75 18.32 -14.09
C SER A 140 15.33 18.62 -14.55
N GLU A 141 14.96 18.15 -15.73
CA GLU A 141 13.60 18.14 -16.25
C GLU A 141 13.20 16.71 -16.59
N VAL A 142 11.98 16.34 -16.23
CA VAL A 142 11.47 14.99 -16.44
C VAL A 142 10.19 15.05 -17.26
N SER A 143 10.07 14.17 -18.23
CA SER A 143 8.86 13.94 -19.01
C SER A 143 8.55 12.45 -18.99
N TYR A 144 7.35 12.05 -18.62
CA TYR A 144 6.95 10.64 -18.58
C TYR A 144 5.63 10.41 -19.32
N SER A 145 5.44 9.19 -19.81
CA SER A 145 4.21 8.73 -20.46
C SER A 145 3.98 7.25 -20.19
N PHE A 146 2.72 6.83 -20.15
CA PHE A 146 2.34 5.44 -19.95
C PHE A 146 2.06 4.72 -21.27
N GLU A 147 2.42 3.44 -21.32
CA GLU A 147 1.92 2.47 -22.29
C GLU A 147 1.21 1.38 -21.48
N VAL A 148 -0.12 1.38 -21.53
CA VAL A 148 -0.96 0.35 -20.91
C VAL A 148 -1.17 -0.76 -21.93
N ARG A 149 -1.01 -2.03 -21.53
CA ARG A 149 -1.41 -3.20 -22.31
C ARG A 149 -2.51 -3.97 -21.57
N VAL A 150 -3.69 -4.01 -22.18
CA VAL A 150 -4.83 -4.85 -21.79
C VAL A 150 -5.08 -5.82 -22.93
N ASP A 151 -5.08 -7.13 -22.66
CA ASP A 151 -5.51 -8.20 -23.58
C ASP A 151 -5.10 -8.01 -25.07
N GLU A 152 -3.80 -7.79 -25.31
CA GLU A 152 -3.15 -7.65 -26.64
C GLU A 152 -3.53 -6.45 -27.52
N ASN A 153 -4.56 -5.65 -27.18
CA ASN A 153 -4.93 -4.45 -27.94
C ASN A 153 -5.45 -3.32 -27.05
N GLU A 154 -4.59 -2.32 -26.79
CA GLU A 154 -4.85 -0.87 -26.87
C GLU A 154 -3.60 -0.16 -26.34
N LYS A 155 -3.39 1.10 -26.76
CA LYS A 155 -2.34 1.98 -26.22
C LYS A 155 -3.00 3.27 -25.77
N VAL A 156 -3.14 3.46 -24.47
CA VAL A 156 -3.51 4.76 -23.91
C VAL A 156 -2.24 5.49 -23.51
N PHE A 157 -2.10 6.71 -24.05
CA PHE A 157 -1.02 7.63 -23.74
C PHE A 157 -1.57 8.73 -22.83
N ASP A 158 -1.24 8.65 -21.56
CA ASP A 158 -1.27 9.81 -20.66
C ASP A 158 0.14 10.02 -20.09
N GLY A 159 0.44 11.24 -19.68
CA GLY A 159 1.79 11.61 -19.28
C GLY A 159 1.87 12.99 -18.67
N GLY A 160 3.01 13.28 -18.07
CA GLY A 160 3.27 14.54 -17.40
C GLY A 160 4.72 14.98 -17.51
N CYS A 161 4.98 16.19 -17.06
CA CYS A 161 6.33 16.71 -16.91
C CYS A 161 6.49 17.49 -15.60
N TYR A 162 7.72 17.54 -15.10
CA TYR A 162 8.08 18.34 -13.93
C TYR A 162 9.54 18.79 -14.01
N ARG A 163 9.85 19.84 -13.26
CA ARG A 163 11.22 20.34 -13.09
C ARG A 163 11.72 20.03 -11.69
N VAL A 164 12.99 19.69 -11.57
CA VAL A 164 13.66 19.48 -10.29
C VAL A 164 14.34 20.78 -9.88
N VAL A 165 14.04 21.25 -8.68
CA VAL A 165 14.55 22.49 -8.09
C VAL A 165 15.38 22.18 -6.85
N GLU A 166 16.36 23.02 -6.59
CA GLU A 166 17.21 22.91 -5.40
C GLU A 166 16.36 23.11 -4.14
N CYS A 167 16.44 22.16 -3.21
CA CYS A 167 15.82 22.28 -1.90
C CYS A 167 16.82 21.89 -0.81
N ARG A 168 16.78 22.63 0.30
CA ARG A 168 17.44 22.25 1.55
C ARG A 168 16.36 21.84 2.52
N GLU A 169 16.14 20.55 2.69
CA GLU A 169 15.16 20.05 3.64
C GLU A 169 15.83 19.41 4.85
N ASN A 170 15.17 19.60 5.99
CA ASN A 170 15.47 18.85 7.20
C ASN A 170 14.90 17.45 7.04
N ASP A 171 15.77 16.49 6.74
CA ASP A 171 15.45 15.07 6.69
C ASP A 171 15.17 14.56 8.12
N THR A 172 13.95 14.74 8.59
CA THR A 172 13.50 14.31 9.94
C THR A 172 12.29 13.39 9.88
N GLU A 173 11.86 13.02 8.68
CA GLU A 173 10.62 12.29 8.48
C GLU A 173 10.91 10.81 8.31
N PRO A 174 10.14 9.93 8.98
CA PRO A 174 10.34 8.51 8.83
C PRO A 174 9.81 8.02 7.48
N PRO A 175 10.38 6.92 6.95
CA PRO A 175 9.91 6.30 5.72
C PRO A 175 8.52 5.72 5.95
N LEU A 176 7.63 5.70 4.96
CA LEU A 176 6.33 5.03 5.06
C LEU A 176 6.48 3.53 4.76
N THR A 177 5.78 2.66 5.48
CA THR A 177 5.79 1.22 5.19
C THR A 177 4.45 0.54 5.35
N TYR A 178 4.24 -0.51 4.57
CA TYR A 178 3.00 -1.30 4.48
C TYR A 178 3.31 -2.79 4.36
N ALA A 179 2.50 -3.61 5.04
CA ALA A 179 2.44 -5.05 4.88
C ALA A 179 1.18 -5.42 4.08
N ILE A 180 1.36 -6.10 2.95
CA ILE A 180 0.33 -6.33 1.93
C ILE A 180 0.22 -7.83 1.67
N ILE A 181 -1.00 -8.37 1.63
CA ILE A 181 -1.26 -9.77 1.29
C ILE A 181 -1.61 -9.89 -0.20
N PRO A 182 -0.74 -10.46 -1.07
CA PRO A 182 -0.94 -10.44 -2.52
C PRO A 182 -2.13 -11.29 -3.00
N GLU A 183 -2.38 -12.43 -2.34
CA GLU A 183 -3.38 -13.43 -2.77
C GLU A 183 -4.82 -13.06 -2.39
N GLY A 184 -5.01 -11.91 -1.75
CA GLY A 184 -6.25 -11.62 -1.05
C GLY A 184 -6.70 -10.17 -1.06
N THR A 185 -6.14 -9.25 -1.86
CA THR A 185 -6.61 -7.84 -1.90
C THR A 185 -6.90 -7.18 -0.55
N GLY A 186 -5.95 -7.20 0.37
CA GLY A 186 -6.07 -6.15 1.36
C GLY A 186 -4.90 -5.89 2.26
N ILE A 187 -5.05 -4.73 2.87
CA ILE A 187 -4.17 -4.13 3.84
C ILE A 187 -4.84 -4.35 5.20
N LEU A 188 -4.03 -4.51 6.26
CA LEU A 188 -4.50 -4.79 7.62
C LEU A 188 -5.02 -6.23 7.85
N GLY A 189 -4.66 -7.18 6.99
CA GLY A 189 -5.19 -8.54 7.07
C GLY A 189 -6.64 -8.67 6.61
N ILE A 190 -7.26 -7.58 6.13
CA ILE A 190 -8.48 -7.64 5.34
C ILE A 190 -8.10 -8.35 4.06
N THR A 191 -8.80 -9.42 3.69
CA THR A 191 -8.61 -10.03 2.39
C THR A 191 -9.96 -10.36 1.76
N THR A 192 -10.04 -10.53 0.44
CA THR A 192 -11.14 -11.18 -0.27
C THR A 192 -11.41 -12.60 0.19
N VAL A 193 -10.54 -13.19 1.00
CA VAL A 193 -10.72 -14.49 1.67
C VAL A 193 -11.03 -14.34 3.17
N GLY A 194 -11.34 -13.11 3.62
CA GLY A 194 -11.68 -12.80 5.01
C GLY A 194 -10.47 -12.77 5.94
N TRP A 195 -10.71 -12.87 7.25
CA TRP A 195 -9.65 -12.95 8.28
C TRP A 195 -9.25 -14.38 8.64
N ALA A 196 -9.43 -15.33 7.72
CA ALA A 196 -9.05 -16.73 7.92
C ALA A 196 -7.98 -17.15 6.91
N TRP A 197 -7.01 -17.94 7.37
CA TRP A 197 -5.95 -18.52 6.55
C TRP A 197 -5.81 -20.01 6.84
N PRO A 198 -5.62 -20.87 5.83
CA PRO A 198 -5.50 -22.31 6.06
C PRO A 198 -4.39 -22.64 7.07
N GLY A 199 -4.71 -23.46 8.07
CA GLY A 199 -3.74 -23.95 9.04
C GLY A 199 -2.58 -24.68 8.36
N TYR A 200 -1.38 -24.58 8.96
CA TYR A 200 -0.11 -25.09 8.48
C TYR A 200 0.39 -24.51 7.15
N ARG A 201 -0.38 -23.64 6.49
CA ARG A 201 0.09 -22.89 5.31
C ARG A 201 0.80 -21.61 5.73
N GLU A 202 1.91 -21.35 5.07
CA GLU A 202 2.61 -20.07 5.17
C GLU A 202 1.76 -18.95 4.55
N LEU A 203 1.91 -17.74 5.07
CA LEU A 203 1.28 -16.55 4.50
C LEU A 203 2.35 -15.69 3.84
N ASN A 204 2.21 -15.47 2.53
CA ASN A 204 3.05 -14.56 1.77
C ASN A 204 2.64 -13.11 2.06
N VAL A 205 3.59 -12.29 2.52
CA VAL A 205 3.39 -10.87 2.80
C VAL A 205 4.44 -10.06 2.06
N THR A 206 3.97 -9.09 1.27
CA THR A 206 4.82 -8.09 0.62
C THR A 206 4.94 -6.86 1.51
N VAL A 207 6.18 -6.51 1.85
CA VAL A 207 6.55 -5.27 2.52
C VAL A 207 6.92 -4.22 1.49
N LEU A 208 6.16 -3.13 1.45
CA LEU A 208 6.49 -1.93 0.70
C LEU A 208 6.99 -0.87 1.67
N ALA A 209 8.13 -0.26 1.39
CA ALA A 209 8.63 0.90 2.12
C ALA A 209 9.04 2.02 1.16
N ILE A 210 8.74 3.26 1.50
CA ILE A 210 8.94 4.45 0.67
C ILE A 210 9.54 5.57 1.50
N ASP A 211 10.54 6.26 0.97
CA ASP A 211 11.17 7.43 1.60
C ASP A 211 11.47 8.54 0.58
N ASN A 212 11.70 9.78 1.05
CA ASN A 212 12.23 10.85 0.18
C ASN A 212 13.63 10.55 -0.31
N VAL A 213 14.49 10.03 0.57
CA VAL A 213 15.92 9.90 0.30
C VAL A 213 16.26 8.41 0.23
N GLU A 214 16.18 7.70 1.34
CA GLU A 214 16.66 6.32 1.38
C GLU A 214 15.99 5.55 2.51
N VAL A 215 15.34 4.46 2.13
CA VAL A 215 14.97 3.41 3.07
C VAL A 215 16.24 2.60 3.37
N LYS A 216 16.77 2.70 4.59
CA LYS A 216 17.96 1.98 5.02
C LYS A 216 17.65 0.51 5.30
N ASP A 217 16.54 0.25 5.99
CA ASP A 217 16.18 -1.11 6.37
C ASP A 217 14.66 -1.29 6.47
N VAL A 218 14.21 -2.53 6.27
CA VAL A 218 12.81 -2.95 6.40
C VAL A 218 12.74 -4.29 7.12
N SER A 219 11.75 -4.43 7.99
CA SER A 219 11.46 -5.67 8.70
C SER A 219 9.97 -6.01 8.63
N LEU A 220 9.67 -7.30 8.68
CA LEU A 220 8.32 -7.83 8.85
C LEU A 220 8.31 -8.61 10.16
N LYS A 221 7.35 -8.31 11.02
CA LYS A 221 7.23 -8.92 12.35
C LYS A 221 5.86 -9.55 12.52
N TYR A 222 5.82 -10.69 13.20
CA TYR A 222 4.57 -11.38 13.52
C TYR A 222 4.54 -11.92 14.96
N SER A 223 3.34 -11.99 15.54
CA SER A 223 3.05 -12.48 16.89
C SER A 223 1.95 -13.54 16.79
N VAL A 224 2.09 -14.62 17.56
CA VAL A 224 1.12 -15.73 17.61
C VAL A 224 0.44 -15.72 18.97
N ASN A 225 -0.89 -15.76 18.98
CA ASN A 225 -1.72 -15.85 20.19
C ASN A 225 -1.35 -14.83 21.29
N GLY A 226 -0.95 -13.62 20.87
CA GLY A 226 -0.63 -12.54 21.80
C GLY A 226 0.80 -12.54 22.35
N GLY A 227 1.64 -13.52 21.96
CA GLY A 227 3.04 -13.59 22.40
C GLY A 227 3.95 -12.56 21.74
N ASP A 228 5.26 -12.68 21.99
CA ASP A 228 6.26 -11.75 21.45
C ASP A 228 6.31 -11.72 19.92
N PHE A 229 6.64 -10.56 19.39
CA PHE A 229 6.86 -10.38 17.95
C PHE A 229 8.20 -11.00 17.53
N LYS A 230 8.15 -11.78 16.46
CA LYS A 230 9.29 -12.44 15.83
C LYS A 230 9.50 -11.87 14.44
N ASP A 231 10.76 -11.75 14.04
CA ASP A 231 11.13 -11.32 12.70
C ASP A 231 10.85 -12.41 11.66
N VAL A 232 10.52 -11.97 10.44
CA VAL A 232 10.39 -12.80 9.24
C VAL A 232 11.55 -12.49 8.32
N GLU A 233 12.16 -13.52 7.75
CA GLU A 233 13.18 -13.35 6.72
C GLU A 233 12.56 -12.75 5.45
N LEU A 234 13.20 -11.72 4.92
CA LEU A 234 12.72 -10.96 3.78
C LEU A 234 13.64 -11.16 2.57
N THR A 235 13.04 -11.44 1.42
CA THR A 235 13.70 -11.55 0.12
C THR A 235 13.19 -10.47 -0.84
N ASP A 236 13.92 -10.18 -1.92
CA ASP A 236 13.47 -9.19 -2.91
C ASP A 236 12.22 -9.72 -3.64
N ALA A 237 11.09 -8.98 -3.54
CA ALA A 237 9.80 -9.40 -4.09
C ALA A 237 9.72 -9.32 -5.61
N ILE A 238 10.44 -8.35 -6.18
CA ILE A 238 10.37 -7.97 -7.60
C ILE A 238 11.79 -7.71 -8.08
N SER A 239 12.06 -8.10 -9.33
CA SER A 239 13.31 -7.72 -9.99
C SER A 239 13.34 -6.20 -10.22
N PHE A 240 14.11 -5.50 -9.39
CA PHE A 240 14.42 -4.09 -9.59
C PHE A 240 15.48 -3.86 -10.67
N GLU A 241 15.83 -4.86 -11.49
CA GLU A 241 16.94 -4.78 -12.44
C GLU A 241 16.81 -3.60 -13.41
N ASN A 242 15.60 -3.34 -13.92
CA ASN A 242 15.35 -2.19 -14.79
C ASN A 242 15.56 -0.85 -14.06
N TYR A 243 15.14 -0.76 -12.79
CA TYR A 243 15.35 0.43 -11.96
C TYR A 243 16.83 0.60 -11.57
N ARG A 244 17.53 -0.49 -11.25
CA ARG A 244 18.98 -0.51 -10.97
C ARG A 244 19.78 -0.06 -12.20
N LYS A 245 19.36 -0.46 -13.41
CA LYS A 245 19.97 0.03 -14.65
C LYS A 245 19.78 1.54 -14.83
N VAL A 246 18.59 2.07 -14.54
CA VAL A 246 18.36 3.54 -14.54
C VAL A 246 19.27 4.24 -13.54
N LEU A 247 19.38 3.73 -12.31
CA LEU A 247 20.28 4.28 -11.29
C LEU A 247 21.74 4.24 -11.76
N GLY A 248 22.19 3.14 -12.37
CA GLY A 248 23.55 3.03 -12.90
C GLY A 248 23.83 4.02 -14.02
N ASP A 249 22.91 4.16 -14.98
CA ASP A 249 23.03 5.10 -16.10
C ASP A 249 23.05 6.57 -15.62
N LEU A 250 22.21 6.90 -14.64
CA LEU A 250 22.16 8.24 -14.04
C LEU A 250 23.40 8.51 -13.17
N SER A 251 23.84 7.53 -12.39
CA SER A 251 25.06 7.63 -11.58
C SER A 251 26.28 7.89 -12.46
N ALA A 252 26.43 7.14 -13.55
CA ALA A 252 27.54 7.34 -14.49
C ALA A 252 27.51 8.75 -15.13
N ALA A 253 26.31 9.27 -15.43
CA ALA A 253 26.15 10.63 -15.94
C ALA A 253 26.55 11.69 -14.89
N ILE A 254 26.08 11.54 -13.66
CA ILE A 254 26.42 12.42 -12.52
C ILE A 254 27.92 12.37 -12.23
N ASP A 255 28.54 11.20 -12.24
CA ASP A 255 29.98 11.01 -12.03
C ASP A 255 30.82 11.69 -13.12
N SER A 256 30.33 11.70 -14.35
CA SER A 256 30.98 12.43 -15.43
C SER A 256 30.89 13.94 -15.21
N ILE A 257 29.75 14.46 -14.74
CA ILE A 257 29.59 15.88 -14.40
C ILE A 257 30.53 16.25 -13.24
N ARG A 258 30.55 15.45 -12.17
CA ARG A 258 31.43 15.66 -11.01
C ARG A 258 32.90 15.76 -11.40
N ARG A 259 33.38 14.81 -12.21
CA ARG A 259 34.78 14.80 -12.68
C ARG A 259 35.13 16.00 -13.54
N VAL A 260 34.24 16.42 -14.44
CA VAL A 260 34.49 17.56 -15.34
C VAL A 260 34.51 18.88 -14.57
N LEU A 261 33.66 19.03 -13.58
CA LEU A 261 33.49 20.27 -12.82
C LEU A 261 34.30 20.32 -11.51
N GLY A 262 34.98 19.21 -11.16
CA GLY A 262 35.68 19.06 -9.88
C GLY A 262 34.73 19.24 -8.71
N LEU A 263 33.60 18.52 -8.71
CA LEU A 263 32.63 18.51 -7.63
C LEU A 263 32.79 17.26 -6.74
N ASP A 264 32.61 17.44 -5.44
CA ASP A 264 32.61 16.35 -4.48
C ASP A 264 31.25 15.63 -4.45
N ILE A 265 31.22 14.44 -3.80
CA ILE A 265 29.98 13.66 -3.67
C ILE A 265 28.91 14.37 -2.85
N GLU A 266 29.30 15.23 -1.92
CA GLU A 266 28.39 16.02 -1.10
C GLU A 266 27.76 17.18 -1.90
N GLU A 267 28.53 17.77 -2.83
CA GLU A 267 28.05 18.84 -3.70
C GLU A 267 27.06 18.32 -4.77
N LEU A 268 27.25 17.08 -5.23
CA LEU A 268 26.37 16.44 -6.21
C LEU A 268 26.20 14.94 -5.87
N PRO A 269 25.24 14.59 -4.99
CA PRO A 269 25.05 13.22 -4.55
C PRO A 269 24.58 12.31 -5.68
N PRO A 270 24.88 11.00 -5.61
CA PRO A 270 24.37 10.02 -6.56
C PRO A 270 22.84 9.90 -6.45
N PRO A 271 22.17 9.47 -7.51
CA PRO A 271 20.74 9.22 -7.49
C PRO A 271 20.45 8.01 -6.61
N ASN A 272 19.39 8.09 -5.82
CA ASN A 272 18.93 7.02 -4.92
C ASN A 272 17.51 6.56 -5.30
N LEU A 273 17.16 5.38 -4.82
CA LEU A 273 15.82 4.82 -4.96
C LEU A 273 15.19 4.74 -3.57
N GLY A 274 14.31 5.69 -3.27
CA GLY A 274 13.57 5.78 -2.02
C GLY A 274 12.43 4.77 -1.92
N ILE A 275 12.59 3.55 -2.45
CA ILE A 275 11.59 2.48 -2.33
C ILE A 275 12.28 1.14 -2.14
N ILE A 276 11.72 0.34 -1.24
CA ILE A 276 12.09 -1.07 -1.06
C ILE A 276 10.81 -1.89 -1.13
N VAL A 277 10.82 -2.95 -1.92
CA VAL A 277 9.75 -3.95 -1.95
C VAL A 277 10.35 -5.32 -1.69
N LYS A 278 10.01 -5.89 -0.53
CA LYS A 278 10.45 -7.22 -0.11
C LYS A 278 9.26 -8.12 0.14
N THR A 279 9.49 -9.42 0.08
CA THR A 279 8.50 -10.44 0.40
C THR A 279 9.02 -11.30 1.54
N GLY A 280 8.14 -11.65 2.47
CA GLY A 280 8.41 -12.59 3.54
C GLY A 280 7.29 -13.60 3.69
N TYR A 281 7.64 -14.75 4.26
CA TYR A 281 6.70 -15.83 4.53
C TYR A 281 6.50 -15.96 6.03
N ILE A 282 5.32 -15.59 6.52
CA ILE A 282 4.94 -15.87 7.90
C ILE A 282 4.73 -17.39 8.01
N PRO A 283 5.45 -18.09 8.90
CA PRO A 283 5.43 -19.55 8.95
C PRO A 283 4.04 -20.05 9.35
N GLY A 284 3.61 -21.15 8.72
CA GLY A 284 2.33 -21.77 8.97
C GLY A 284 2.16 -22.20 10.43
N ARG A 285 0.94 -22.01 10.96
CA ARG A 285 0.59 -22.38 12.34
C ARG A 285 -0.58 -23.38 12.35
N PRO A 286 -0.65 -24.27 13.36
CA PRO A 286 -1.80 -25.16 13.51
C PRO A 286 -3.13 -24.37 13.49
N PRO A 287 -4.23 -24.98 13.05
CA PRO A 287 -5.57 -24.43 13.23
C PRO A 287 -5.81 -24.02 14.69
N GLY A 288 -6.57 -22.94 14.89
CA GLY A 288 -6.83 -22.42 16.23
C GLY A 288 -5.71 -21.53 16.77
N CYS A 289 -5.09 -20.74 15.91
CA CYS A 289 -4.24 -19.63 16.31
C CYS A 289 -4.77 -18.33 15.72
N TYR A 290 -4.45 -17.20 16.34
CA TYR A 290 -4.51 -15.90 15.69
C TYR A 290 -3.10 -15.31 15.56
N ILE A 291 -2.86 -14.66 14.44
CA ILE A 291 -1.57 -14.10 14.08
C ILE A 291 -1.75 -12.61 13.85
N ARG A 292 -0.93 -11.81 14.53
CA ARG A 292 -0.79 -10.37 14.26
C ARG A 292 0.51 -10.11 13.55
N PHE A 293 0.54 -9.19 12.59
CA PHE A 293 1.75 -8.84 11.88
C PHE A 293 1.81 -7.37 11.49
N TYR A 294 3.00 -6.86 11.25
CA TYR A 294 3.22 -5.49 10.77
C TYR A 294 4.61 -5.39 10.12
N SER A 295 4.80 -4.37 9.28
CA SER A 295 6.13 -4.00 8.80
C SER A 295 6.67 -2.76 9.52
N GLU A 296 7.99 -2.66 9.61
CA GLU A 296 8.69 -1.47 10.11
C GLU A 296 9.79 -1.10 9.13
N ALA A 297 9.93 0.21 8.85
CA ALA A 297 10.97 0.75 8.00
C ALA A 297 11.78 1.82 8.73
N ILE A 298 13.06 1.91 8.38
CA ILE A 298 14.03 2.83 8.98
C ILE A 298 14.76 3.57 7.86
N ASP A 299 14.90 4.88 7.97
CA ASP A 299 15.71 5.69 7.04
C ASP A 299 17.20 5.71 7.41
N HIS A 300 18.00 6.41 6.59
CA HIS A 300 19.43 6.62 6.83
C HIS A 300 19.75 7.39 8.14
N ARG A 301 18.79 8.13 8.71
CA ARG A 301 18.92 8.89 9.97
C ARG A 301 18.37 8.18 11.20
N GLY A 302 17.76 7.01 11.03
CA GLY A 302 17.18 6.22 12.11
C GLY A 302 15.74 6.59 12.46
N ASN A 303 15.07 7.44 11.67
CA ASN A 303 13.64 7.69 11.82
C ASN A 303 12.87 6.41 11.42
N ARG A 304 11.82 6.08 12.18
CA ARG A 304 11.08 4.82 12.04
C ARG A 304 9.60 5.05 11.81
N PHE A 305 9.00 4.21 10.99
CA PHE A 305 7.55 4.09 10.87
C PHE A 305 7.16 2.63 10.92
N ARG A 306 6.00 2.39 11.52
CA ARG A 306 5.37 1.08 11.60
C ARG A 306 4.11 1.08 10.76
N SER A 307 3.90 0.05 9.96
CA SER A 307 2.61 -0.12 9.30
C SER A 307 1.52 -0.35 10.33
N PRO A 308 0.27 0.00 10.01
CA PRO A 308 -0.88 -0.56 10.71
C PRO A 308 -0.80 -2.09 10.84
N VAL A 309 -1.41 -2.63 11.90
CA VAL A 309 -1.37 -4.05 12.24
C VAL A 309 -2.33 -4.84 11.35
N GLY A 310 -1.84 -5.94 10.79
CA GLY A 310 -2.67 -7.00 10.22
C GLY A 310 -2.98 -8.10 11.21
N LEU A 311 -4.13 -8.75 11.06
CA LEU A 311 -4.60 -9.86 11.89
C LEU A 311 -5.19 -10.96 10.99
N TYR A 312 -5.02 -12.23 11.35
CA TYR A 312 -5.79 -13.35 10.77
C TYR A 312 -5.85 -14.54 11.74
N PHE A 313 -6.78 -15.45 11.52
CA PHE A 313 -6.95 -16.70 12.26
C PHE A 313 -6.57 -17.90 11.39
N THR A 314 -5.96 -18.93 11.97
CA THR A 314 -5.69 -20.19 11.27
C THR A 314 -6.88 -21.13 11.37
N GLU A 315 -7.39 -21.56 10.22
CA GLU A 315 -8.56 -22.43 10.12
C GLU A 315 -8.22 -23.90 9.88
N TYR A 316 -9.16 -24.79 10.23
CA TYR A 316 -9.09 -26.20 9.87
C TYR A 316 -9.71 -26.41 8.50
N SER A 317 -8.94 -26.11 7.45
CA SER A 317 -9.38 -26.14 6.04
C SER A 317 -9.88 -27.51 5.56
N TYR A 318 -9.51 -28.60 6.23
CA TYR A 318 -9.98 -29.96 5.94
C TYR A 318 -11.36 -30.30 6.53
N SER A 319 -11.94 -29.42 7.35
CA SER A 319 -13.32 -29.59 7.83
C SER A 319 -14.28 -29.63 6.65
N ASN A 320 -15.19 -30.59 6.66
CA ASN A 320 -16.30 -30.65 5.70
C ASN A 320 -17.40 -29.61 6.00
N ARG A 321 -17.33 -28.96 7.16
CA ARG A 321 -18.22 -27.87 7.59
C ARG A 321 -17.52 -26.53 7.47
N LEU A 322 -18.18 -25.63 6.78
CA LEU A 322 -17.80 -24.24 6.56
C LEU A 322 -18.69 -23.31 7.38
N VAL A 323 -18.08 -22.52 8.27
CA VAL A 323 -18.77 -21.55 9.12
C VAL A 323 -18.42 -20.14 8.63
N ALA A 324 -19.42 -19.40 8.15
CA ALA A 324 -19.27 -17.98 7.86
C ALA A 324 -19.54 -17.18 9.13
N ILE A 325 -18.62 -16.31 9.52
CA ILE A 325 -18.68 -15.48 10.72
C ILE A 325 -18.76 -14.03 10.28
N LEU A 326 -19.83 -13.34 10.68
CA LEU A 326 -19.97 -11.90 10.53
C LEU A 326 -19.51 -11.22 11.82
N ASP A 327 -18.30 -10.66 11.79
CA ASP A 327 -17.68 -10.00 12.93
C ASP A 327 -17.09 -8.61 12.64
N PRO A 328 -17.84 -7.53 12.92
CA PRO A 328 -17.33 -6.17 12.81
C PRO A 328 -16.29 -5.80 13.89
N HIS A 329 -16.18 -6.56 14.99
CA HIS A 329 -15.27 -6.25 16.09
C HIS A 329 -13.81 -6.49 15.73
N ILE A 330 -13.53 -7.39 14.77
CA ILE A 330 -12.18 -7.61 14.25
C ILE A 330 -11.64 -6.33 13.62
N LEU A 331 -12.46 -5.65 12.79
CA LEU A 331 -12.08 -4.36 12.21
C LEU A 331 -11.83 -3.32 13.30
N TRP A 332 -12.69 -3.26 14.32
CA TRP A 332 -12.50 -2.34 15.45
C TRP A 332 -11.20 -2.59 16.20
N ARG A 333 -10.84 -3.85 16.41
CA ARG A 333 -9.58 -4.22 17.06
C ARG A 333 -8.37 -3.74 16.26
N ILE A 334 -8.37 -3.98 14.96
CA ILE A 334 -7.32 -3.52 14.03
C ILE A 334 -7.19 -1.99 14.10
N LEU A 335 -8.31 -1.27 14.10
CA LEU A 335 -8.33 0.19 14.20
C LEU A 335 -7.76 0.70 15.52
N ILE A 336 -8.11 0.04 16.63
CA ILE A 336 -7.58 0.33 17.97
C ILE A 336 -6.08 0.08 18.05
N GLU A 337 -5.60 -1.06 17.54
CA GLU A 337 -4.17 -1.40 17.56
C GLU A 337 -3.33 -0.51 16.63
N SER A 338 -3.91 -0.03 15.53
CA SER A 338 -3.24 0.81 14.52
C SER A 338 -3.42 2.32 14.72
N GLY A 339 -4.05 2.73 15.82
CA GLY A 339 -4.46 4.13 16.03
C GLY A 339 -3.30 5.13 16.07
N ASN A 340 -2.11 4.71 16.53
CA ASN A 340 -0.93 5.57 16.59
C ASN A 340 -0.29 5.76 15.22
N GLU A 341 -0.31 4.73 14.39
CA GLU A 341 0.16 4.72 13.01
C GLU A 341 -0.75 5.63 12.17
N PHE A 342 -2.08 5.51 12.30
CA PHE A 342 -3.04 6.43 11.68
C PHE A 342 -2.87 7.88 12.13
N ARG A 343 -2.62 8.11 13.43
CA ARG A 343 -2.33 9.46 13.93
C ARG A 343 -1.02 10.00 13.36
N SER A 344 -0.01 9.17 13.20
CA SER A 344 1.28 9.57 12.62
C SER A 344 1.13 9.96 11.15
N LEU A 345 0.22 9.28 10.41
CA LEU A 345 -0.13 9.62 9.04
C LEU A 345 -0.74 11.03 8.91
N MET A 346 -1.38 11.56 9.95
CA MET A 346 -1.94 12.92 9.95
C MET A 346 -0.86 14.00 9.71
N LYS A 347 0.40 13.74 10.07
CA LYS A 347 1.50 14.69 9.88
C LYS A 347 1.78 15.00 8.41
N TYR A 348 1.39 14.12 7.50
CA TYR A 348 1.63 14.25 6.07
C TYR A 348 0.44 14.89 5.32
N LEU A 349 -0.68 15.16 6.01
CA LEU A 349 -1.86 15.82 5.45
C LEU A 349 -1.61 17.23 4.89
N PRO A 350 -0.80 18.10 5.52
CA PRO A 350 -0.59 19.46 5.02
C PRO A 350 -0.01 19.50 3.61
N ASP A 351 0.71 18.46 3.20
CA ASP A 351 1.39 18.34 1.92
C ASP A 351 0.47 17.90 0.76
N LEU A 352 -0.80 17.59 1.04
CA LEU A 352 -1.77 17.14 0.05
C LEU A 352 -2.48 18.28 -0.67
N PRO A 353 -2.92 18.06 -1.93
CA PRO A 353 -3.91 18.92 -2.59
C PRO A 353 -5.14 19.13 -1.70
N GLU A 354 -5.67 20.34 -1.66
CA GLU A 354 -6.69 20.75 -0.68
C GLU A 354 -7.95 19.88 -0.69
N ASN A 355 -8.41 19.47 -1.86
CA ASN A 355 -9.52 18.52 -2.04
C ASN A 355 -9.21 17.15 -1.42
N CYS A 356 -8.03 16.59 -1.68
CA CYS A 356 -7.57 15.33 -1.08
C CYS A 356 -7.38 15.48 0.44
N ARG A 357 -6.81 16.60 0.88
CA ARG A 357 -6.57 16.94 2.28
C ARG A 357 -7.86 16.97 3.08
N ASN A 358 -8.90 17.65 2.58
CA ASN A 358 -10.16 17.83 3.30
C ASN A 358 -10.94 16.52 3.39
N ALA A 359 -11.03 15.77 2.28
CA ALA A 359 -11.62 14.44 2.29
C ALA A 359 -10.89 13.52 3.29
N THR A 360 -9.56 13.57 3.31
CA THR A 360 -8.81 12.67 4.19
C THR A 360 -8.79 13.10 5.65
N LEU A 361 -8.76 14.40 5.94
CA LEU A 361 -8.94 14.93 7.29
C LEU A 361 -10.26 14.47 7.89
N TRP A 362 -11.34 14.57 7.12
CA TRP A 362 -12.66 14.11 7.55
C TRP A 362 -12.65 12.61 7.86
N SER A 363 -12.09 11.82 6.95
CA SER A 363 -11.92 10.37 7.07
C SER A 363 -11.13 9.91 8.29
N LEU A 364 -9.89 10.41 8.43
CA LEU A 364 -9.00 10.02 9.53
C LEU A 364 -9.50 10.52 10.87
N ASN A 365 -10.07 11.73 10.94
CA ASN A 365 -10.68 12.21 12.19
C ASN A 365 -11.88 11.36 12.61
N LYS A 366 -12.71 10.93 11.65
CA LYS A 366 -13.84 10.04 11.95
C LYS A 366 -13.34 8.68 12.46
N LEU A 367 -12.33 8.11 11.81
CA LEU A 367 -11.67 6.87 12.23
C LEU A 367 -11.08 6.97 13.64
N LEU A 368 -10.32 8.02 13.90
CA LEU A 368 -9.71 8.26 15.21
C LEU A 368 -10.78 8.51 16.29
N ASN A 369 -11.86 9.21 15.97
CA ASN A 369 -12.97 9.44 16.88
C ASN A 369 -13.71 8.14 17.22
N VAL A 370 -14.03 7.31 16.22
CA VAL A 370 -14.60 5.96 16.43
C VAL A 370 -13.67 5.13 17.31
N THR A 371 -12.37 5.12 17.01
CA THR A 371 -11.37 4.39 17.79
C THR A 371 -11.33 4.87 19.26
N MET A 372 -11.37 6.18 19.49
CA MET A 372 -11.41 6.76 20.83
C MET A 372 -12.71 6.45 21.57
N GLN A 373 -13.85 6.47 20.89
CA GLN A 373 -15.14 6.12 21.45
C GLN A 373 -15.16 4.63 21.86
N LEU A 374 -14.71 3.74 20.98
CA LEU A 374 -14.63 2.30 21.26
C LEU A 374 -13.73 1.99 22.46
N ARG A 375 -12.56 2.64 22.56
CA ARG A 375 -11.68 2.54 23.75
C ARG A 375 -12.37 3.01 25.03
N LYS A 376 -13.19 4.06 24.97
CA LYS A 376 -13.93 4.57 26.14
C LYS A 376 -15.07 3.65 26.58
N ILE A 377 -15.74 2.99 25.63
CA ILE A 377 -16.85 2.07 25.92
C ILE A 377 -16.33 0.77 26.56
N GLY A 378 -15.01 0.49 26.47
CA GLY A 378 -14.43 -0.72 27.05
C GLY A 378 -14.83 -1.98 26.27
N ILE A 379 -15.15 -1.84 24.98
CA ILE A 379 -15.29 -2.97 24.05
C ILE A 379 -13.87 -3.48 23.77
N GLU A 380 -13.30 -4.16 24.76
CA GLU A 380 -11.96 -4.75 24.72
C GLU A 380 -11.99 -6.24 24.39
N ASN A 381 -13.18 -6.86 24.36
CA ASN A 381 -13.35 -8.29 24.13
C ASN A 381 -12.84 -8.66 22.75
N PHE A 382 -11.63 -9.20 22.72
CA PHE A 382 -11.08 -9.85 21.55
C PHE A 382 -11.90 -11.12 21.30
N HIS A 383 -12.52 -11.23 20.12
CA HIS A 383 -13.30 -12.41 19.78
C HIS A 383 -12.34 -13.56 19.46
N HIS A 384 -12.36 -14.58 20.33
CA HIS A 384 -11.43 -15.69 20.34
C HIS A 384 -11.84 -16.79 19.33
N TRP A 385 -11.92 -16.42 18.06
CA TRP A 385 -12.33 -17.34 16.99
C TRP A 385 -11.39 -18.52 16.80
N GLU A 386 -10.20 -18.52 17.42
CA GLU A 386 -9.31 -19.67 17.45
C GLU A 386 -9.99 -20.95 17.97
N ARG A 387 -11.00 -20.83 18.85
CA ARG A 387 -11.72 -22.00 19.36
C ARG A 387 -12.52 -22.69 18.25
N VAL A 388 -13.24 -21.90 17.46
CA VAL A 388 -14.02 -22.38 16.29
C VAL A 388 -13.06 -22.81 15.18
N SER A 389 -12.06 -22.00 14.88
CA SER A 389 -11.13 -22.22 13.78
C SER A 389 -10.23 -23.44 13.98
N SER A 390 -10.05 -23.91 15.23
CA SER A 390 -9.35 -25.16 15.53
C SER A 390 -10.08 -26.41 15.02
N LYS A 391 -11.41 -26.35 14.85
CA LYS A 391 -12.28 -27.49 14.51
C LYS A 391 -12.96 -27.36 13.15
N TYR A 392 -13.11 -26.14 12.63
CA TYR A 392 -13.90 -25.86 11.43
C TYR A 392 -13.11 -25.07 10.39
N ASN A 393 -13.57 -25.18 9.14
CA ASN A 393 -13.22 -24.28 8.06
C ASN A 393 -14.08 -23.02 8.29
N ILE A 394 -13.44 -21.86 8.38
CA ILE A 394 -14.10 -20.63 8.78
C ILE A 394 -13.84 -19.53 7.77
N TYR A 395 -14.86 -18.72 7.52
CA TYR A 395 -14.72 -17.50 6.76
C TYR A 395 -15.17 -16.35 7.64
N ILE A 396 -14.27 -15.43 8.00
CA ILE A 396 -14.63 -14.29 8.83
C ILE A 396 -14.67 -13.02 7.98
N ALA A 397 -15.78 -12.30 8.02
CA ALA A 397 -15.99 -11.02 7.36
C ALA A 397 -16.66 -10.03 8.32
N TYR A 398 -16.54 -8.72 8.08
CA TYR A 398 -17.11 -7.70 8.97
C TYR A 398 -18.41 -7.14 8.43
N ASN A 399 -18.65 -7.31 7.13
CA ASN A 399 -19.89 -6.92 6.48
C ASN A 399 -20.52 -8.09 5.72
N PRO A 400 -21.85 -8.07 5.52
CA PRO A 400 -22.55 -9.12 4.81
C PRO A 400 -22.24 -9.15 3.31
N TYR A 401 -21.79 -8.04 2.71
CA TYR A 401 -21.44 -7.97 1.30
C TYR A 401 -20.24 -8.84 0.95
N GLU A 402 -19.25 -8.95 1.83
CA GLU A 402 -18.09 -9.83 1.64
C GLU A 402 -18.46 -11.29 1.72
N ILE A 403 -19.36 -11.66 2.63
CA ILE A 403 -19.94 -13.01 2.69
C ILE A 403 -20.63 -13.31 1.36
N LEU A 404 -21.45 -12.38 0.85
CA LEU A 404 -22.12 -12.52 -0.43
C LEU A 404 -21.12 -12.68 -1.57
N LEU A 405 -20.15 -11.77 -1.70
CA LEU A 405 -19.16 -11.77 -2.78
C LEU A 405 -18.32 -13.06 -2.75
N PHE A 406 -17.83 -13.47 -1.59
CA PHE A 406 -17.02 -14.69 -1.45
C PHE A 406 -17.81 -15.94 -1.85
N PHE A 407 -19.01 -16.13 -1.30
CA PHE A 407 -19.77 -17.37 -1.54
C PHE A 407 -20.48 -17.43 -2.89
N THR A 408 -20.79 -16.28 -3.50
CA THR A 408 -21.44 -16.24 -4.82
C THR A 408 -20.45 -16.16 -5.98
N CYS A 409 -19.31 -15.47 -5.83
CA CYS A 409 -18.38 -15.24 -6.93
C CYS A 409 -17.09 -16.08 -6.84
N ASN A 410 -16.60 -16.40 -5.64
CA ASN A 410 -15.27 -17.01 -5.48
C ASN A 410 -15.31 -18.49 -5.06
N TYR A 411 -16.16 -18.84 -4.11
CA TYR A 411 -16.19 -20.18 -3.50
C TYR A 411 -17.27 -21.09 -4.11
N CYS A 412 -18.29 -20.52 -4.75
CA CYS A 412 -19.40 -21.23 -5.40
C CYS A 412 -20.11 -22.29 -4.52
N LYS A 413 -20.00 -22.18 -3.20
CA LYS A 413 -20.64 -23.06 -2.21
C LYS A 413 -21.12 -22.20 -1.05
N ALA A 414 -22.39 -22.32 -0.66
CA ALA A 414 -22.92 -21.64 0.51
C ALA A 414 -22.30 -22.19 1.81
N PRO A 415 -22.16 -21.37 2.87
CA PRO A 415 -21.71 -21.84 4.17
C PRO A 415 -22.76 -22.76 4.80
N ASP A 416 -22.29 -23.70 5.63
CA ASP A 416 -23.15 -24.62 6.37
C ASP A 416 -23.79 -23.93 7.59
N VAL A 417 -23.07 -22.96 8.18
CA VAL A 417 -23.51 -22.12 9.31
C VAL A 417 -23.16 -20.66 9.03
N ILE A 418 -24.06 -19.75 9.40
CA ILE A 418 -23.76 -18.32 9.48
C ILE A 418 -23.84 -17.89 10.94
N TRP A 419 -22.74 -17.37 11.47
CA TRP A 419 -22.63 -16.85 12.83
C TRP A 419 -22.60 -15.33 12.78
N LEU A 420 -23.59 -14.68 13.41
CA LEU A 420 -23.58 -13.26 13.66
C LEU A 420 -22.92 -12.99 15.01
N SER A 421 -21.71 -12.44 15.02
CA SER A 421 -21.02 -12.18 16.28
C SER A 421 -21.69 -11.05 17.07
N ASN A 422 -21.56 -11.11 18.39
CA ASN A 422 -22.04 -10.08 19.30
C ASN A 422 -20.97 -9.77 20.37
N LEU A 423 -21.19 -8.76 21.20
CA LEU A 423 -20.23 -8.29 22.22
C LEU A 423 -19.85 -9.36 23.28
N TYR A 424 -20.69 -10.38 23.45
CA TYR A 424 -20.46 -11.48 24.39
C TYR A 424 -19.67 -12.64 23.79
N THR A 425 -19.51 -12.69 22.46
CA THR A 425 -18.79 -13.74 21.74
C THR A 425 -17.28 -13.80 22.09
N GLY A 426 -16.73 -12.75 22.71
CA GLY A 426 -15.36 -12.73 23.27
C GLY A 426 -15.25 -13.02 24.77
N THR A 427 -16.34 -13.37 25.46
CA THR A 427 -16.29 -13.61 26.91
C THR A 427 -15.70 -14.98 27.26
N SER A 428 -14.78 -15.01 28.22
CA SER A 428 -14.01 -16.23 28.57
C SER A 428 -14.84 -17.35 29.21
N PHE A 429 -16.06 -17.05 29.68
CA PHE A 429 -16.93 -17.96 30.42
C PHE A 429 -17.96 -18.70 29.55
N VAL A 430 -18.00 -18.44 28.24
CA VAL A 430 -18.86 -19.18 27.31
C VAL A 430 -18.00 -20.04 26.39
N ASP A 431 -18.29 -21.34 26.34
CA ASP A 431 -17.64 -22.26 25.40
C ASP A 431 -18.41 -22.24 24.07
N TYR A 432 -17.76 -21.72 23.04
CA TYR A 432 -18.35 -21.40 21.74
C TYR A 432 -17.84 -22.37 20.67
N ASP A 433 -17.86 -23.66 20.96
CA ASP A 433 -17.18 -24.67 20.14
C ASP A 433 -18.07 -25.38 19.11
N LEU A 434 -19.35 -25.00 19.03
CA LEU A 434 -20.40 -25.51 18.14
C LEU A 434 -20.65 -27.03 18.21
N GLN A 435 -20.07 -27.74 19.20
CA GLN A 435 -20.22 -29.19 19.30
C GLN A 435 -21.63 -29.61 19.70
N ASP A 436 -22.33 -28.76 20.44
CA ASP A 436 -23.69 -29.01 20.91
C ASP A 436 -24.75 -28.87 19.80
N LEU A 437 -24.38 -28.39 18.61
CA LEU A 437 -25.30 -28.26 17.49
C LEU A 437 -25.44 -29.57 16.73
N THR A 438 -26.56 -30.26 16.97
CA THR A 438 -26.97 -31.43 16.18
C THR A 438 -27.62 -30.99 14.86
N PHE A 439 -26.86 -31.05 13.77
CA PHE A 439 -27.37 -30.84 12.41
C PHE A 439 -28.07 -32.11 11.93
N THR A 440 -29.40 -32.17 12.04
CA THR A 440 -30.17 -33.29 11.49
C THR A 440 -30.28 -33.16 9.98
N ASN A 441 -29.89 -34.22 9.28
CA ASN A 441 -29.71 -34.29 7.82
C ASN A 441 -31.03 -34.27 7.00
N ARG A 442 -32.11 -33.71 7.56
CA ARG A 442 -33.43 -33.67 6.93
C ARG A 442 -33.85 -32.21 6.77
N ASN A 443 -33.65 -31.74 5.53
CA ASN A 443 -33.85 -30.39 5.02
C ASN A 443 -32.69 -29.43 5.34
N ARG A 444 -32.21 -28.74 4.30
CA ARG A 444 -31.20 -27.67 4.33
C ARG A 444 -31.69 -26.43 5.08
N THR A 445 -32.11 -26.58 6.34
CA THR A 445 -32.37 -25.46 7.24
C THR A 445 -31.02 -24.92 7.68
N ARG A 446 -30.62 -23.81 7.05
CA ARG A 446 -29.47 -22.99 7.44
C ARG A 446 -29.64 -22.60 8.91
N THR A 447 -28.69 -22.96 9.77
CA THR A 447 -28.67 -22.50 11.16
C THR A 447 -27.98 -21.15 11.19
N VAL A 448 -28.72 -20.12 11.58
CA VAL A 448 -28.17 -18.80 11.96
C VAL A 448 -28.00 -18.83 13.47
N LEU A 449 -26.80 -18.52 13.94
CA LEU A 449 -26.50 -18.36 15.36
C LEU A 449 -26.31 -16.86 15.64
N GLU A 450 -27.03 -16.35 16.64
CA GLU A 450 -26.95 -14.97 17.13
C GLU A 450 -26.17 -14.88 18.45
#